data_AF-A0A966VZ24-F1
#
_entry.id   AF-A0A966VZ24-F1
#
_cell.length_a   1.000
_cell.length_b   1.000
_cell.length_c   1.000
_cell.angle_alpha   90.00
_cell.angle_beta   90.00
_cell.angle_gamma   90.00
#
_symmetry.space_group_name_H-M   'P 1'
#
loop_
_entity.id
_entity.type
_entity.pdbx_description
1 polymer ?
#
loop_
_entity_poly.entity_id
_entity_poly.type
_entity_poly.pdbx_seq_one_letter_code
_entity_poly.pdbx_strand_id
1 'polypeptide(L)'
;MDKKSLIIAIIAVLAIAGGTIRLIISQSDGSSKMNAKPFEYLGSVAGEETAKLLGNQGTVVAVVEVIEGMQNPANEAQIKGLKAGLAKSKGVTLKEVKELKRDMSGDPRFWPEGRAAQLAGFGTGASAVVLFVNFPQALNPPDVAALKGSSAKLIAVTGASPTLDALVNQGVVRVAIANRVPPKPVASGKETPAQWFERVYAVTKTP
;
A
#
# COMPACT_ATOMS: atom_id res chain seq x y z
N MET A 1 19.99 -59.80 -5.83
CA MET A 1 20.32 -58.54 -5.14
C MET A 1 20.69 -58.89 -3.71
N ASP A 2 21.89 -58.54 -3.26
CA ASP A 2 22.36 -58.92 -1.91
C ASP A 2 21.58 -58.13 -0.84
N LYS A 3 21.26 -58.76 0.30
CA LYS A 3 20.49 -58.13 1.40
C LYS A 3 21.15 -56.84 1.88
N LYS A 4 22.48 -56.78 1.83
CA LYS A 4 23.26 -55.58 2.16
C LYS A 4 23.01 -54.43 1.18
N SER A 5 22.95 -54.72 -0.12
CA SER A 5 22.65 -53.73 -1.16
C SER A 5 21.21 -53.20 -1.08
N LEU A 6 20.25 -54.06 -0.71
CA LEU A 6 18.86 -53.66 -0.47
C LEU A 6 18.75 -52.68 0.72
N ILE A 7 19.41 -52.99 1.84
CA ILE A 7 19.40 -52.14 3.04
C ILE A 7 20.03 -50.77 2.74
N ILE A 8 21.16 -50.76 2.02
CA ILE A 8 21.83 -49.51 1.63
C ILE A 8 20.92 -48.66 0.72
N ALA A 9 20.23 -49.27 -0.23
CA ALA A 9 19.30 -48.56 -1.11
C ALA A 9 18.13 -47.93 -0.33
N ILE A 10 17.55 -48.66 0.64
CA ILE A 10 16.45 -48.16 1.48
C ILE A 10 16.92 -46.95 2.32
N ILE A 11 18.10 -47.04 2.93
CA ILE A 11 18.67 -45.94 3.74
C ILE A 11 18.93 -44.71 2.86
N ALA A 12 19.46 -44.89 1.64
CA ALA A 12 19.71 -43.79 0.72
C ALA A 12 18.41 -43.08 0.30
N VAL A 13 17.35 -43.83 -0.01
CA VAL A 13 16.04 -43.26 -0.36
C VAL A 13 15.44 -42.49 0.82
N LEU A 14 15.54 -43.02 2.04
CA LEU A 14 15.05 -42.34 3.24
C LEU A 14 15.84 -41.07 3.55
N ALA A 15 17.16 -41.07 3.34
CA ALA A 15 17.99 -39.88 3.50
C ALA A 15 17.63 -38.78 2.48
N ILE A 16 17.40 -39.15 1.22
CA ILE A 16 16.97 -38.21 0.18
C ILE A 16 15.59 -37.64 0.48
N ALA A 17 14.62 -38.49 0.85
CA ALA A 17 13.27 -38.07 1.20
C ALA A 17 13.24 -37.16 2.45
N GLY A 18 14.02 -37.51 3.50
CA GLY A 18 14.16 -36.67 4.68
C GLY A 18 14.84 -35.33 4.36
N GLY A 19 15.83 -35.34 3.48
CA GLY A 19 16.51 -34.14 2.99
C GLY A 19 15.56 -33.20 2.24
N THR A 20 14.76 -33.73 1.31
CA THR A 20 13.79 -32.92 0.55
C THR A 20 12.67 -32.38 1.44
N ILE A 21 12.12 -33.18 2.35
CA ILE A 21 11.11 -32.70 3.32
C ILE A 21 11.68 -31.57 4.18
N ARG A 22 12.90 -31.74 4.73
CA ARG A 22 13.55 -30.71 5.55
C ARG A 22 13.83 -29.44 4.74
N LEU A 23 14.20 -29.58 3.49
CA LEU A 23 14.48 -28.45 2.60
C LEU A 23 13.20 -27.67 2.29
N ILE A 24 12.09 -28.36 2.02
CA ILE A 24 10.75 -27.76 1.84
C ILE A 24 10.32 -27.01 3.11
N ILE A 25 10.44 -27.64 4.29
CA ILE A 25 10.08 -27.00 5.57
C ILE A 25 10.97 -25.78 5.83
N SER A 26 12.29 -25.92 5.63
CA SER A 26 13.24 -24.81 5.86
C SER A 26 13.03 -23.64 4.91
N GLN A 27 12.61 -23.90 3.67
CA GLN A 27 12.29 -22.85 2.71
C GLN A 27 10.94 -22.19 3.03
N SER A 28 9.98 -22.92 3.60
CA SER A 28 8.71 -22.34 4.06
C SER A 28 8.87 -21.44 5.29
N ASP A 29 9.79 -21.75 6.20
CA ASP A 29 10.09 -20.94 7.38
C ASP A 29 11.04 -19.75 7.09
N GLY A 30 11.67 -19.72 5.91
CA GLY A 30 12.63 -18.70 5.49
C GLY A 30 12.03 -17.38 5.01
N SER A 31 10.71 -17.25 4.92
CA SER A 31 10.10 -15.94 4.69
C SER A 31 10.20 -15.12 5.98
N SER A 32 11.18 -14.22 6.05
CA SER A 32 11.25 -13.20 7.11
C SER A 32 9.90 -12.51 7.19
N LYS A 33 9.06 -12.90 8.16
CA LYS A 33 7.69 -12.40 8.31
C LYS A 33 7.76 -10.88 8.35
N MET A 34 7.33 -10.24 7.28
CA MET A 34 7.31 -8.78 7.18
C MET A 34 6.58 -8.25 8.42
N ASN A 35 7.19 -7.32 9.15
CA ASN A 35 6.50 -6.65 10.23
C ASN A 35 5.38 -5.80 9.63
N ALA A 36 4.14 -6.29 9.68
CA ALA A 36 2.97 -5.63 9.09
C ALA A 36 2.49 -4.43 9.90
N LYS A 37 2.83 -4.34 11.20
CA LYS A 37 2.28 -3.33 12.11
C LYS A 37 2.50 -1.88 11.65
N PRO A 38 3.67 -1.48 11.12
CA PRO A 38 3.86 -0.13 10.60
C PRO A 38 2.93 0.19 9.43
N PHE A 39 2.70 -0.77 8.53
CA PHE A 39 1.80 -0.63 7.38
C PHE A 39 0.33 -0.62 7.79
N GLU A 40 -0.06 -1.45 8.77
CA GLU A 40 -1.39 -1.38 9.39
C GLU A 40 -1.62 -0.02 10.07
N TYR A 41 -0.64 0.51 10.77
CA TYR A 41 -0.76 1.82 11.41
C TYR A 41 -0.87 2.94 10.38
N LEU A 42 -0.04 2.91 9.33
CA LEU A 42 -0.13 3.85 8.19
C LEU A 42 -1.53 3.83 7.55
N GLY A 43 -2.09 2.64 7.32
CA GLY A 43 -3.46 2.48 6.86
C GLY A 43 -4.49 3.07 7.84
N SER A 44 -4.34 2.81 9.14
CA SER A 44 -5.23 3.35 10.18
C SER A 44 -5.24 4.87 10.18
N VAL A 45 -4.07 5.51 10.08
CA VAL A 45 -3.99 6.98 9.98
C VAL A 45 -4.69 7.47 8.71
N ALA A 46 -4.49 6.81 7.56
CA ALA A 46 -5.21 7.15 6.34
C ALA A 46 -6.74 7.06 6.51
N GLY A 47 -7.22 6.04 7.22
CA GLY A 47 -8.64 5.86 7.53
C GLY A 47 -9.19 6.97 8.43
N GLU A 48 -8.47 7.31 9.49
CA GLU A 48 -8.86 8.37 10.41
C GLU A 48 -8.87 9.74 9.74
N GLU A 49 -7.85 10.07 8.95
CA GLU A 49 -7.79 11.35 8.23
C GLU A 49 -8.86 11.44 7.14
N THR A 50 -9.15 10.33 6.47
CA THR A 50 -10.27 10.25 5.50
C THR A 50 -11.61 10.46 6.21
N ALA A 51 -11.83 9.83 7.36
CA ALA A 51 -13.07 10.01 8.10
C ALA A 51 -13.25 11.46 8.58
N LYS A 52 -12.18 12.10 9.08
CA LYS A 52 -12.18 13.52 9.46
C LYS A 52 -12.52 14.42 8.26
N LEU A 53 -11.89 14.18 7.11
CA LEU A 53 -12.14 14.94 5.87
C LEU A 53 -13.60 14.83 5.39
N LEU A 54 -14.25 13.70 5.66
CA LEU A 54 -15.62 13.42 5.30
C LEU A 54 -16.64 13.85 6.37
N GLY A 55 -16.22 14.51 7.44
CA GLY A 55 -17.13 14.88 8.53
C GLY A 55 -17.76 13.65 9.21
N ASN A 56 -17.02 12.53 9.23
CA ASN A 56 -17.44 11.24 9.77
C ASN A 56 -18.64 10.58 9.06
N GLN A 57 -18.93 10.93 7.80
CA GLN A 57 -19.98 10.28 7.01
C GLN A 57 -19.57 10.03 5.56
N GLY A 58 -19.97 8.89 4.99
CA GLY A 58 -19.84 8.61 3.55
C GLY A 58 -19.17 7.28 3.25
N THR A 59 -18.75 7.11 2.00
CA THR A 59 -18.15 5.87 1.51
C THR A 59 -16.77 6.12 0.91
N VAL A 60 -15.88 5.16 1.10
CA VAL A 60 -14.48 5.24 0.68
C VAL A 60 -14.18 4.10 -0.29
N VAL A 61 -13.46 4.40 -1.36
CA VAL A 61 -12.80 3.39 -2.20
C VAL A 61 -11.30 3.43 -1.90
N ALA A 62 -10.69 2.27 -1.71
CA ALA A 62 -9.23 2.17 -1.63
C ALA A 62 -8.67 1.72 -2.97
N VAL A 63 -7.57 2.31 -3.42
CA VAL A 63 -6.87 1.90 -4.63
C VAL A 63 -5.47 1.47 -4.24
N VAL A 64 -5.08 0.26 -4.61
CA VAL A 64 -3.74 -0.28 -4.36
C VAL A 64 -3.03 -0.55 -5.67
N GLU A 65 -1.75 -0.19 -5.74
CA GLU A 65 -0.91 -0.55 -6.88
C GLU A 65 -0.48 -2.03 -6.78
N VAL A 66 -0.68 -2.79 -7.85
CA VAL A 66 -0.32 -4.21 -7.92
C VAL A 66 0.59 -4.47 -9.13
N ILE A 67 1.54 -5.39 -8.96
CA ILE A 67 2.34 -5.92 -10.06
C ILE A 67 1.80 -7.33 -10.35
N GLU A 68 1.54 -7.62 -11.62
CA GLU A 68 0.93 -8.89 -12.02
C GLU A 68 1.78 -10.08 -11.55
N GLY A 69 1.12 -11.07 -10.93
CA GLY A 69 1.78 -12.25 -10.37
C GLY A 69 2.52 -12.03 -9.04
N MET A 70 2.51 -10.82 -8.47
CA MET A 70 3.12 -10.53 -7.17
C MET A 70 2.11 -10.02 -6.15
N GLN A 71 1.92 -10.80 -5.07
CA GLN A 71 1.23 -10.33 -3.87
C GLN A 71 2.15 -9.38 -3.10
N ASN A 72 1.60 -8.26 -2.65
CA ASN A 72 2.30 -7.31 -1.79
C ASN A 72 1.67 -7.32 -0.38
N PRO A 73 2.29 -7.99 0.61
CA PRO A 73 1.80 -8.02 1.98
C PRO A 73 1.62 -6.62 2.61
N ALA A 74 2.34 -5.60 2.13
CA ALA A 74 2.18 -4.23 2.59
C ALA A 74 0.82 -3.65 2.20
N ASN A 75 0.31 -3.96 1.00
CA ASN A 75 -1.00 -3.51 0.55
C ASN A 75 -2.10 -4.10 1.44
N GLU A 76 -2.03 -5.41 1.74
CA GLU A 76 -2.99 -6.07 2.62
C GLU A 76 -2.98 -5.47 4.03
N ALA A 77 -1.78 -5.23 4.58
CA ALA A 77 -1.61 -4.59 5.87
C ALA A 77 -2.18 -3.16 5.89
N GLN A 78 -1.91 -2.36 4.86
CA GLN A 78 -2.46 -1.00 4.71
C GLN A 78 -3.99 -1.01 4.59
N ILE A 79 -4.58 -1.92 3.80
CA ILE A 79 -6.04 -2.04 3.67
C ILE A 79 -6.68 -2.48 4.99
N LYS A 80 -6.07 -3.43 5.70
CA LYS A 80 -6.51 -3.83 7.05
C LYS A 80 -6.47 -2.65 8.01
N GLY A 81 -5.38 -1.90 7.99
CA GLY A 81 -5.22 -0.66 8.73
C GLY A 81 -6.30 0.35 8.41
N LEU A 82 -6.54 0.61 7.12
CA LEU A 82 -7.55 1.54 6.63
C LEU A 82 -8.94 1.19 7.17
N LYS A 83 -9.34 -0.09 7.06
CA LYS A 83 -10.61 -0.57 7.63
C LYS A 83 -10.71 -0.28 9.12
N ALA A 84 -9.65 -0.56 9.88
CA ALA A 84 -9.61 -0.30 11.32
C ALA A 84 -9.70 1.20 11.64
N GLY A 85 -9.03 2.07 10.87
CA GLY A 85 -9.10 3.52 11.02
C GLY A 85 -10.49 4.07 10.71
N LEU A 86 -11.11 3.61 9.62
CA LEU A 86 -12.47 4.00 9.24
C LEU A 86 -13.50 3.54 10.28
N ALA A 87 -13.36 2.33 10.83
CA ALA A 87 -14.29 1.78 11.83
C ALA A 87 -14.35 2.58 13.14
N LYS A 88 -13.35 3.45 13.41
CA LYS A 88 -13.40 4.40 14.54
C LYS A 88 -14.47 5.48 14.34
N SER A 89 -14.85 5.74 13.09
CA SER A 89 -15.99 6.57 12.71
C SER A 89 -17.20 5.69 12.44
N LYS A 90 -18.33 5.97 13.09
CA LYS A 90 -19.56 5.18 12.90
C LYS A 90 -20.26 5.39 11.56
N GLY A 91 -19.91 6.44 10.80
CA GLY A 91 -20.62 6.84 9.59
C GLY A 91 -19.83 6.69 8.29
N VAL A 92 -18.57 6.22 8.34
CA VAL A 92 -17.73 6.06 7.15
C VAL A 92 -17.43 4.59 6.92
N THR A 93 -17.69 4.09 5.71
CA THR A 93 -17.46 2.68 5.36
C THR A 93 -16.55 2.54 4.14
N LEU A 94 -15.78 1.45 4.10
CA LEU A 94 -15.05 1.06 2.90
C LEU A 94 -16.01 0.34 1.96
N LYS A 95 -16.26 0.92 0.79
CA LYS A 95 -17.13 0.36 -0.26
C LYS A 95 -16.47 -0.81 -0.96
N GLU A 96 -15.24 -0.60 -1.44
CA GLU A 96 -14.47 -1.61 -2.16
C GLU A 96 -12.98 -1.26 -2.21
N VAL A 97 -12.17 -2.25 -2.61
CA VAL A 97 -10.75 -2.08 -2.92
C VAL A 97 -10.59 -2.33 -4.40
N LYS A 98 -10.00 -1.36 -5.12
CA LYS A 98 -9.64 -1.47 -6.52
C LYS A 98 -8.15 -1.70 -6.66
N GLU A 99 -7.78 -2.51 -7.62
CA GLU A 99 -6.40 -2.74 -7.99
C GLU A 99 -6.05 -1.89 -9.21
N LEU A 100 -4.89 -1.23 -9.12
CA LEU A 100 -4.28 -0.53 -10.22
C LEU A 100 -3.06 -1.32 -10.68
N LYS A 101 -3.18 -2.01 -11.81
CA LYS A 101 -2.05 -2.73 -12.40
C LYS A 101 -0.95 -1.77 -12.82
N ARG A 102 0.25 -1.94 -12.27
CA ARG A 102 1.44 -1.19 -12.65
C ARG A 102 1.96 -1.73 -13.99
N ASP A 103 2.05 -0.83 -14.97
CA ASP A 103 2.72 -1.14 -16.22
C ASP A 103 4.22 -0.83 -16.07
N MET A 104 5.06 -1.82 -16.36
CA MET A 104 6.51 -1.72 -16.27
C MET A 104 7.17 -1.48 -17.64
N SER A 105 6.38 -1.42 -18.72
CA SER A 105 6.87 -1.30 -20.10
C SER A 105 7.03 0.15 -20.58
N GLY A 106 6.43 1.11 -19.89
CA GLY A 106 6.47 2.54 -20.22
C GLY A 106 7.58 3.33 -19.55
N ASP A 107 7.68 4.63 -19.90
CA ASP A 107 8.59 5.57 -19.22
C ASP A 107 8.12 5.79 -17.77
N PRO A 108 8.92 5.43 -16.75
CA PRO A 108 8.52 5.53 -15.35
C PRO A 108 8.33 6.97 -14.86
N ARG A 109 8.74 7.97 -15.65
CA ARG A 109 8.58 9.39 -15.30
C ARG A 109 7.16 9.89 -15.49
N PHE A 110 6.36 9.21 -16.31
CA PHE A 110 4.99 9.57 -16.61
C PHE A 110 4.06 8.40 -16.33
N TRP A 111 2.79 8.69 -16.10
CA TRP A 111 1.79 7.64 -16.15
C TRP A 111 1.45 7.28 -17.60
N PRO A 112 1.04 6.02 -17.87
CA PRO A 112 0.41 5.66 -19.13
C PRO A 112 -0.82 6.53 -19.40
N GLU A 113 -1.15 6.70 -20.68
CA GLU A 113 -2.33 7.46 -21.10
C GLU A 113 -3.61 6.93 -20.43
N GLY A 114 -4.50 7.84 -20.02
CA GLY A 114 -5.78 7.49 -19.39
C GLY A 114 -5.67 7.03 -17.92
N ARG A 115 -4.47 6.84 -17.37
CA ARG A 115 -4.27 6.39 -15.99
C ARG A 115 -4.87 7.34 -14.96
N ALA A 116 -4.68 8.65 -15.13
CA ALA A 116 -5.26 9.65 -14.25
C ALA A 116 -6.80 9.64 -14.31
N ALA A 117 -7.37 9.51 -15.51
CA ALA A 117 -8.82 9.38 -15.69
C ALA A 117 -9.37 8.10 -15.06
N GLN A 118 -8.67 6.98 -15.17
CA GLN A 118 -9.01 5.73 -14.50
C GLN A 118 -9.05 5.91 -12.97
N LEU A 119 -8.02 6.53 -12.39
CA LEU A 119 -7.97 6.83 -10.96
C LEU A 119 -9.11 7.75 -10.52
N ALA A 120 -9.39 8.81 -11.28
CA ALA A 120 -10.50 9.70 -11.02
C ALA A 120 -11.85 8.99 -11.07
N GLY A 121 -12.01 8.06 -12.02
CA GLY A 121 -13.21 7.24 -12.23
C GLY A 121 -13.49 6.25 -11.11
N PHE A 122 -12.48 5.75 -10.40
CA PHE A 122 -12.66 4.86 -9.24
C PHE A 122 -13.46 5.52 -8.10
N GLY A 123 -13.52 6.86 -8.07
CA GLY A 123 -14.33 7.61 -7.12
C GLY A 123 -15.83 7.63 -7.41
N THR A 124 -16.29 7.09 -8.54
CA THR A 124 -17.70 7.20 -8.96
C THR A 124 -18.63 6.58 -7.91
N GLY A 125 -19.50 7.39 -7.33
CA GLY A 125 -20.42 6.98 -6.27
C GLY A 125 -19.74 6.65 -4.94
N ALA A 126 -18.57 7.25 -4.68
CA ALA A 126 -17.89 7.26 -3.39
C ALA A 126 -17.63 8.70 -2.94
N SER A 127 -17.56 8.93 -1.63
CA SER A 127 -17.25 10.24 -1.06
C SER A 127 -15.75 10.57 -1.10
N ALA A 128 -14.91 9.53 -1.03
CA ALA A 128 -13.46 9.66 -1.10
C ALA A 128 -12.79 8.45 -1.75
N VAL A 129 -11.58 8.68 -2.29
CA VAL A 129 -10.68 7.64 -2.77
C VAL A 129 -9.35 7.76 -2.03
N VAL A 130 -8.91 6.66 -1.41
CA VAL A 130 -7.60 6.55 -0.77
C VAL A 130 -6.64 5.80 -1.70
N LEU A 131 -5.61 6.50 -2.15
CA LEU A 131 -4.66 6.05 -3.15
C LEU A 131 -3.37 5.55 -2.48
N PHE A 132 -3.18 4.23 -2.41
CA PHE A 132 -1.91 3.58 -2.08
C PHE A 132 -1.14 3.29 -3.39
N VAL A 133 -0.84 4.35 -4.13
CA VAL A 133 -0.20 4.29 -5.45
C VAL A 133 0.98 5.25 -5.50
N ASN A 134 1.95 4.96 -6.38
CA ASN A 134 3.05 5.87 -6.64
C ASN A 134 2.64 6.89 -7.70
N PHE A 135 2.90 8.17 -7.41
CA PHE A 135 2.77 9.22 -8.42
C PHE A 135 4.01 9.24 -9.33
N PRO A 136 3.84 9.63 -10.61
CA PRO A 136 4.95 9.74 -11.53
C PRO A 136 5.79 10.99 -11.20
N GLN A 137 6.99 11.07 -11.76
CA GLN A 137 7.88 12.22 -11.54
C GLN A 137 7.28 13.53 -12.06
N ALA A 138 6.44 13.45 -13.08
CA ALA A 138 5.67 14.57 -13.59
C ALA A 138 4.28 14.12 -14.05
N LEU A 139 3.30 14.99 -13.88
CA LEU A 139 1.98 14.85 -14.48
C LEU A 139 1.83 15.87 -15.59
N ASN A 140 1.26 15.46 -16.72
CA ASN A 140 0.91 16.40 -17.78
C ASN A 140 -0.40 17.15 -17.40
N PRO A 141 -0.70 18.30 -18.03
CA PRO A 141 -1.92 19.05 -17.72
C PRO A 141 -3.23 18.25 -17.87
N PRO A 142 -3.40 17.38 -18.89
CA PRO A 142 -4.56 16.48 -18.98
C PRO A 142 -4.72 15.57 -17.76
N ASP A 143 -3.65 14.99 -17.23
CA ASP A 143 -3.70 14.11 -16.06
C ASP A 143 -4.14 14.89 -14.81
N VAL A 144 -3.59 16.09 -14.62
CA VAL A 144 -4.00 16.97 -13.51
C VAL A 144 -5.49 17.34 -13.63
N ALA A 145 -5.94 17.69 -14.83
CA ALA A 145 -7.34 18.01 -15.09
C ALA A 145 -8.26 16.80 -14.82
N ALA A 146 -7.86 15.60 -15.23
CA ALA A 146 -8.61 14.37 -14.97
C ALA A 146 -8.74 14.08 -13.46
N LEU A 147 -7.63 14.16 -12.71
CA LEU A 147 -7.67 14.00 -11.25
C LEU A 147 -8.54 15.07 -10.57
N LYS A 148 -8.41 16.32 -11.00
CA LYS A 148 -9.21 17.45 -10.48
C LYS A 148 -10.71 17.29 -10.76
N GLY A 149 -11.05 16.62 -11.87
CA GLY A 149 -12.42 16.28 -12.25
C GLY A 149 -13.03 15.11 -11.48
N SER A 150 -12.29 14.47 -10.56
CA SER A 150 -12.87 13.39 -9.74
C SER A 150 -14.04 13.88 -8.91
N SER A 151 -15.12 13.10 -8.89
CA SER A 151 -16.30 13.37 -8.05
C SER A 151 -16.05 13.07 -6.56
N ALA A 152 -14.99 12.32 -6.25
CA ALA A 152 -14.60 11.96 -4.90
C ALA A 152 -13.40 12.79 -4.43
N LYS A 153 -13.30 13.00 -3.11
CA LYS A 153 -12.10 13.62 -2.54
C LYS A 153 -10.93 12.63 -2.63
N LEU A 154 -9.79 13.07 -3.16
CA LEU A 154 -8.60 12.23 -3.29
C LEU A 154 -7.71 12.36 -2.04
N ILE A 155 -7.31 11.22 -1.49
CA ILE A 155 -6.33 11.09 -0.42
C ILE A 155 -5.16 10.26 -0.96
N ALA A 156 -3.94 10.74 -0.81
CA ALA A 156 -2.73 10.05 -1.26
C ALA A 156 -1.95 9.48 -0.09
N VAL A 157 -1.55 8.21 -0.17
CA VAL A 157 -0.61 7.55 0.74
C VAL A 157 0.56 7.04 -0.10
N THR A 158 1.64 7.82 -0.14
CA THR A 158 2.68 7.64 -1.18
C THR A 158 4.02 8.22 -0.76
N GLY A 159 5.01 8.15 -1.65
CA GLY A 159 6.30 8.82 -1.47
C GLY A 159 6.18 10.35 -1.59
N ALA A 160 6.91 11.10 -0.77
CA ALA A 160 7.06 12.54 -0.95
C ALA A 160 7.71 12.83 -2.31
N SER A 161 7.11 13.76 -3.04
CA SER A 161 7.58 14.18 -4.36
C SER A 161 7.07 15.59 -4.67
N PRO A 162 7.77 16.36 -5.53
CA PRO A 162 7.27 17.65 -6.00
C PRO A 162 5.90 17.56 -6.69
N THR A 163 5.62 16.45 -7.38
CA THR A 163 4.31 16.18 -7.98
C THR A 163 3.20 16.14 -6.93
N LEU A 164 3.42 15.41 -5.83
CA LEU A 164 2.44 15.32 -4.75
C LEU A 164 2.20 16.69 -4.10
N ASP A 165 3.27 17.44 -3.82
CA ASP A 165 3.16 18.78 -3.25
C ASP A 165 2.36 19.72 -4.15
N ALA A 166 2.59 19.66 -5.47
CA ALA A 166 1.83 20.42 -6.45
C ALA A 166 0.34 20.03 -6.45
N LEU A 167 0.02 18.73 -6.39
CA LEU A 167 -1.37 18.25 -6.33
C LEU A 167 -2.10 18.69 -5.06
N VAL A 168 -1.40 18.71 -3.92
CA VAL A 168 -1.94 19.22 -2.65
C VAL A 168 -2.15 20.72 -2.76
N ASN A 169 -1.16 21.50 -3.20
CA ASN A 169 -1.28 22.95 -3.32
C ASN A 169 -2.40 23.39 -4.28
N GLN A 170 -2.67 22.59 -5.32
CA GLN A 170 -3.74 22.84 -6.29
C GLN A 170 -5.13 22.34 -5.84
N GLY A 171 -5.23 21.73 -4.65
CA GLY A 171 -6.50 21.21 -4.13
C GLY A 171 -6.97 19.91 -4.78
N VAL A 172 -6.14 19.28 -5.62
CA VAL A 172 -6.46 18.02 -6.32
C VAL A 172 -6.43 16.86 -5.32
N VAL A 173 -5.38 16.79 -4.50
CA VAL A 173 -5.28 15.85 -3.38
C VAL A 173 -5.61 16.61 -2.09
N ARG A 174 -6.66 16.18 -1.37
CA ARG A 174 -7.15 16.85 -0.15
C ARG A 174 -6.32 16.53 1.08
N VAL A 175 -5.80 15.32 1.15
CA VAL A 175 -4.91 14.85 2.22
C VAL A 175 -3.80 14.03 1.59
N ALA A 176 -2.56 14.33 1.95
CA ALA A 176 -1.39 13.56 1.58
C ALA A 176 -0.73 13.01 2.84
N ILE A 177 -0.46 11.71 2.84
CA ILE A 177 0.35 11.02 3.85
C ILE A 177 1.60 10.54 3.15
N ALA A 178 2.69 11.29 3.34
CA ALA A 178 3.93 11.12 2.60
C ALA A 178 5.12 10.89 3.53
N ASN A 179 6.11 10.13 3.07
CA ASN A 179 7.31 9.93 3.87
C ASN A 179 8.09 11.24 4.02
N ARG A 180 8.73 11.43 5.17
CA ARG A 180 9.63 12.55 5.42
C ARG A 180 10.98 12.30 4.75
N VAL A 181 11.54 13.31 4.11
CA VAL A 181 12.87 13.29 3.49
C VAL A 181 13.65 14.51 3.97
N PRO A 182 14.60 14.36 4.91
CA PRO A 182 14.92 13.15 5.68
C PRO A 182 13.86 12.82 6.77
N PRO A 183 13.80 11.58 7.27
CA PRO A 183 12.99 11.26 8.45
C PRO A 183 13.52 11.99 9.69
N LYS A 184 12.66 12.17 10.70
CA LYS A 184 13.11 12.69 12.01
C LYS A 184 14.11 11.69 12.64
N PRO A 185 14.99 12.14 13.56
CA PRO A 185 15.87 11.25 14.30
C PRO A 185 15.09 10.15 15.05
N VAL A 186 15.68 8.96 15.15
CA VAL A 186 15.11 7.85 15.92
C VAL A 186 15.20 8.16 17.41
N ALA A 187 14.07 8.09 18.12
CA ALA A 187 14.09 8.19 19.58
C ALA A 187 14.82 6.98 20.18
N SER A 188 15.57 7.17 21.26
CA SER A 188 16.28 6.07 21.93
C SER A 188 15.32 4.98 22.42
N GLY A 189 15.58 3.71 22.09
CA GLY A 189 14.80 2.56 22.55
C GLY A 189 14.00 1.85 21.44
N LYS A 190 13.05 1.00 21.84
CA LYS A 190 12.15 0.31 20.90
C LYS A 190 11.00 1.26 20.51
N GLU A 191 10.84 1.46 19.21
CA GLU A 191 9.83 2.36 18.64
C GLU A 191 8.46 1.65 18.52
N THR A 192 7.39 2.32 18.94
CA THR A 192 6.00 1.89 18.66
C THR A 192 5.60 2.24 17.22
N PRO A 193 4.58 1.58 16.62
CA PRO A 193 4.11 1.93 15.28
C PRO A 193 3.72 3.42 15.12
N ALA A 194 3.16 4.04 16.17
CA ALA A 194 2.82 5.45 16.19
C ALA A 194 4.06 6.36 16.15
N GLN A 195 5.06 6.07 16.98
CA GLN A 195 6.32 6.82 16.98
C GLN A 195 7.06 6.68 15.65
N TRP A 196 7.06 5.46 15.08
CA TRP A 196 7.60 5.19 13.75
C TRP A 196 6.92 6.06 12.69
N PHE A 197 5.58 6.08 12.68
CA PHE A 197 4.82 6.89 11.76
C PHE A 197 5.17 8.38 11.89
N GLU A 198 5.16 8.93 13.10
CA GLU A 198 5.48 10.35 13.34
C GLU A 198 6.90 10.75 12.92
N ARG A 199 7.81 9.78 12.96
CA ARG A 199 9.19 9.94 12.54
C ARG A 199 9.35 9.90 11.03
N VAL A 200 8.65 8.99 10.36
CA VAL A 200 8.89 8.68 8.94
C VAL A 200 7.83 9.23 7.99
N TYR A 201 6.65 9.64 8.48
CA TYR A 201 5.56 10.21 7.68
C TYR A 201 5.15 11.60 8.18
N ALA A 202 4.55 12.36 7.27
CA ALA A 202 3.85 13.60 7.54
C ALA A 202 2.46 13.54 6.91
N VAL A 203 1.49 14.17 7.58
CA VAL A 203 0.16 14.39 7.04
C VAL A 203 0.07 15.85 6.61
N THR A 204 -0.16 16.09 5.33
CA THR A 204 -0.37 17.43 4.75
C THR A 204 -1.80 17.51 4.22
N LYS A 205 -2.45 18.65 4.42
CA LYS A 205 -3.84 18.88 4.00
C LYS A 205 -3.89 20.11 3.11
N THR A 206 -4.87 20.15 2.21
CA THR A 206 -5.17 21.38 1.48
C THR A 206 -5.58 22.49 2.46
N PRO A 207 -5.21 23.75 2.20
CA PRO A 207 -5.72 24.90 2.95
C PRO A 207 -7.26 24.96 2.94
#